data_AF-A0A938HWB2-F1
#
_entry.id   AF-A0A938HWB2-F1
#
_cell.length_a   1.000
_cell.length_b   1.000
_cell.length_c   1.000
_cell.angle_alpha   90.00
_cell.angle_beta   90.00
_cell.angle_gamma   90.00
#
_symmetry.space_group_name_H-M   'P 1'
#
loop_
_entity.id
_entity.type
_entity.pdbx_description
1 polymer ?
#
loop_
_entity_poly.entity_id
_entity_poly.type
_entity_poly.pdbx_seq_one_letter_code
_entity_poly.pdbx_strand_id
1 'polypeptide(L)'
;MSASQPTPGSAPATPRGSIDYRGPDLTGTGAWFNGEPTTIATLLAEGQVVLIDFWTYTCINCLRTLPYLRDWHEKYSERGLTIL
;
A
#
# COMPACT_ATOMS: atom_id res chain seq x y z
N MET A 1 5.61 35.82 48.25
CA MET A 1 5.46 35.74 46.78
C MET A 1 6.43 34.67 46.28
N SER A 2 5.98 33.43 46.17
CA SER A 2 6.79 32.36 45.58
C SER A 2 5.84 31.46 44.81
N ALA A 3 5.89 31.54 43.48
CA ALA A 3 5.08 30.74 42.58
C ALA A 3 5.79 29.41 42.35
N SER A 4 5.20 28.30 42.83
CA SER A 4 5.64 26.95 42.48
C SER A 4 5.43 26.72 40.98
N GLN A 5 6.51 26.37 40.28
CA GLN A 5 6.46 25.92 38.89
C GLN A 5 5.87 24.50 38.81
N PRO A 6 5.10 24.16 37.77
CA PRO A 6 4.65 22.79 37.54
C PRO A 6 5.74 21.95 36.85
N THR A 7 5.98 20.75 37.38
CA THR A 7 6.89 19.73 36.85
C THR A 7 6.44 19.28 35.46
N PRO A 8 7.34 19.08 34.47
CA PRO A 8 6.94 18.52 33.18
C PRO A 8 6.53 17.06 33.39
N GLY A 9 5.23 16.79 33.22
CA GLY A 9 4.69 15.44 33.21
C GLY A 9 5.31 14.64 32.07
N SER A 10 6.00 13.56 32.43
CA SER A 10 6.42 12.51 31.49
C SER A 10 5.17 11.87 30.90
N ALA A 11 4.77 12.31 29.71
CA ALA A 11 3.80 11.57 28.91
C ALA A 11 4.44 10.22 28.50
N PRO A 12 3.75 9.08 28.68
CA PRO A 12 4.25 7.81 28.19
C PRO A 12 4.36 7.90 26.66
N ALA A 13 5.54 7.60 26.12
CA ALA A 13 5.73 7.47 24.69
C ALA A 13 4.84 6.32 24.20
N THR A 14 3.73 6.65 23.53
CA THR A 14 2.92 5.66 22.81
C THR A 14 3.86 4.91 21.86
N PRO A 15 3.87 3.56 21.89
CA PRO A 15 4.62 2.81 20.89
C PRO A 15 4.14 3.30 19.53
N ARG A 16 5.05 3.82 18.69
CA ARG A 16 4.75 4.04 17.27
C ARG A 16 4.35 2.68 16.74
N GLY A 17 3.04 2.46 16.57
CA GLY A 17 2.49 1.17 16.24
C GLY A 17 3.24 0.58 15.07
N SER A 18 3.69 -0.66 15.21
CA SER A 18 4.04 -1.46 14.05
C SER A 18 2.83 -1.43 13.13
N ILE A 19 3.00 -0.90 11.91
CA ILE A 19 1.97 -0.97 10.89
C ILE A 19 1.86 -2.44 10.48
N ASP A 20 1.14 -3.25 11.27
CA ASP A 20 0.69 -4.59 10.87
C ASP A 20 -0.63 -4.52 10.08
N TYR A 21 -0.98 -3.31 9.63
CA TYR A 21 -2.10 -3.09 8.73
C TYR A 21 -1.68 -3.45 7.30
N ARG A 22 -2.21 -4.57 6.81
CA ARG A 22 -1.91 -5.15 5.49
C ARG A 22 -2.79 -4.62 4.35
N GLY A 23 -3.64 -3.64 4.64
CA GLY A 23 -4.64 -3.12 3.71
C GLY A 23 -5.94 -3.95 3.71
N PRO A 24 -7.06 -3.35 3.27
CA PRO A 24 -8.32 -4.07 3.07
C PRO A 24 -8.24 -4.88 1.78
N ASP A 25 -9.00 -5.97 1.70
CA ASP A 25 -9.06 -6.76 0.47
C ASP A 25 -9.88 -6.08 -0.64
N LEU A 26 -9.67 -6.48 -1.89
CA LEU A 26 -10.41 -5.94 -3.03
C LEU A 26 -11.80 -6.60 -3.10
N THR A 27 -12.84 -5.81 -2.83
CA THR A 27 -14.23 -6.27 -2.85
C THR A 27 -15.05 -5.45 -3.84
N GLY A 28 -16.14 -6.04 -4.36
CA GLY A 28 -16.99 -5.36 -5.35
C GLY A 28 -16.32 -5.12 -6.70
N THR A 29 -15.28 -5.89 -7.04
CA THR A 29 -14.58 -5.79 -8.32
C THR A 29 -15.48 -6.25 -9.47
N GLY A 30 -15.31 -5.64 -10.65
CA GLY A 30 -15.90 -6.12 -11.89
C GLY A 30 -15.15 -7.34 -12.44
N ALA A 31 -15.17 -7.48 -13.78
CA ALA A 31 -14.37 -8.49 -14.45
C ALA A 31 -12.87 -8.24 -14.24
N TRP A 32 -12.13 -9.32 -14.02
CA TRP A 32 -10.67 -9.31 -13.97
C TRP A 32 -10.10 -9.47 -15.38
N PHE A 33 -8.98 -8.81 -15.64
CA PHE A 33 -8.27 -8.87 -16.92
C PHE A 33 -6.82 -9.29 -16.67
N ASN A 34 -6.22 -10.01 -17.62
CA ASN A 34 -4.84 -10.50 -17.56
C ASN A 34 -4.52 -11.45 -16.39
N GLY A 35 -5.53 -12.05 -15.75
CA GLY A 35 -5.36 -12.99 -14.66
C GLY A 35 -6.67 -13.41 -14.02
N GLU A 36 -6.55 -14.27 -13.01
CA GLU A 36 -7.68 -14.73 -12.20
C GLU A 36 -7.89 -13.81 -10.98
N PRO A 37 -9.12 -13.74 -10.44
CA PRO A 37 -9.38 -12.99 -9.22
C PRO A 37 -8.48 -13.44 -8.06
N THR A 38 -7.81 -12.49 -7.43
CA THR A 38 -6.93 -12.74 -6.28
C THR A 38 -7.21 -11.77 -5.13
N THR A 39 -6.69 -12.10 -3.95
CA THR A 39 -6.83 -11.29 -2.73
C THR A 39 -5.48 -10.74 -2.30
N ILE A 40 -5.48 -9.54 -1.68
CA ILE A 40 -4.24 -8.94 -1.18
C ILE A 40 -3.61 -9.85 -0.10
N ALA A 41 -4.44 -10.50 0.72
CA ALA A 41 -3.97 -11.40 1.76
C ALA A 41 -3.18 -12.60 1.20
N THR A 42 -3.64 -13.20 0.10
CA THR A 42 -2.95 -14.34 -0.54
C THR A 42 -1.61 -13.91 -1.11
N LEU A 43 -1.56 -12.80 -1.86
CA LEU A 43 -0.31 -12.30 -2.44
C LEU A 43 0.73 -11.96 -1.36
N LEU A 44 0.31 -11.36 -0.25
CA LEU A 44 1.19 -11.06 0.88
C LEU A 44 1.66 -12.34 1.60
N ALA A 45 0.83 -13.38 1.69
CA ALA A 45 1.21 -14.67 2.27
C ALA A 45 2.24 -15.40 1.40
N GLU A 46 2.20 -15.20 0.08
CA GLU A 46 3.21 -15.68 -0.88
C GLU A 46 4.51 -14.86 -0.83
N GLY A 47 4.57 -13.83 0.02
CA GLY A 47 5.75 -12.97 0.18
C GLY A 47 5.89 -11.93 -0.93
N GLN A 48 4.83 -11.71 -1.72
CA GLN A 48 4.85 -10.68 -2.75
C GLN A 48 4.69 -9.28 -2.17
N VAL A 49 5.31 -8.31 -2.84
CA VAL A 49 5.05 -6.89 -2.66
C VAL A 49 3.93 -6.52 -3.61
N VAL A 50 2.85 -5.96 -3.09
CA VAL A 50 1.66 -5.60 -3.88
C VAL A 50 1.60 -4.09 -4.06
N LEU A 51 1.50 -3.64 -5.31
CA LEU A 51 1.21 -2.26 -5.70
C LEU A 51 -0.19 -2.19 -6.29
N ILE A 52 -1.07 -1.37 -5.71
CA ILE A 52 -2.41 -1.12 -6.26
C ILE A 52 -2.39 0.22 -7.01
N ASP A 53 -2.66 0.21 -8.31
CA ASP A 53 -2.78 1.41 -9.14
C ASP A 53 -4.24 1.64 -9.57
N PHE A 54 -4.87 2.67 -9.01
CA PHE A 54 -6.23 3.06 -9.40
C PHE A 54 -6.18 3.94 -10.64
N TRP A 55 -6.66 3.41 -11.77
CA TRP A 55 -6.66 4.13 -13.05
C TRP A 55 -8.02 4.10 -13.75
N THR A 56 -8.15 4.94 -14.76
CA THR A 56 -9.24 4.88 -15.74
C THR A 56 -8.69 5.17 -17.13
N TYR A 57 -9.31 4.56 -18.13
CA TYR A 57 -8.83 4.54 -19.51
C TYR A 57 -8.56 5.92 -20.12
N THR A 58 -9.36 6.93 -19.77
CA THR A 58 -9.25 8.29 -20.33
C THR A 58 -8.42 9.24 -19.49
N CYS A 59 -7.87 8.81 -18.35
CA CYS A 59 -7.11 9.70 -17.47
C CYS A 59 -5.71 9.96 -18.01
N ILE A 60 -5.45 11.20 -18.44
CA ILE A 60 -4.13 11.60 -18.95
C ILE A 60 -3.01 11.45 -17.92
N ASN A 61 -3.33 11.57 -16.62
CA ASN A 61 -2.34 11.37 -15.56
C ASN A 61 -1.95 9.90 -15.43
N CYS A 62 -2.92 8.98 -15.50
CA CYS A 62 -2.66 7.53 -15.49
C CYS A 62 -1.88 7.09 -16.74
N LEU A 63 -2.23 7.62 -17.91
CA LEU A 63 -1.50 7.31 -19.15
C LEU A 63 -0.02 7.74 -19.07
N ARG A 64 0.28 8.80 -18.32
CA ARG A 64 1.66 9.25 -18.10
C ARG A 64 2.42 8.38 -17.08
N THR A 65 1.73 7.74 -16.15
CA THR A 65 2.35 6.84 -15.16
C THR A 65 2.52 5.41 -15.70
N LEU A 66 1.67 4.98 -16.63
CA LEU A 66 1.65 3.63 -17.17
C LEU A 66 3.01 3.12 -17.71
N PRO A 67 3.83 3.91 -18.44
CA PRO A 67 5.14 3.44 -18.89
C PRO A 67 6.05 3.05 -17.73
N TYR A 68 6.04 3.82 -16.63
CA TYR A 68 6.86 3.52 -15.46
C TYR A 68 6.39 2.27 -14.72
N LEU A 69 5.08 2.04 -14.65
CA LEU A 69 4.52 0.83 -14.05
C LEU A 69 4.90 -0.41 -14.86
N ARG A 70 4.89 -0.30 -16.19
CA ARG A 70 5.36 -1.37 -17.08
C ARG A 70 6.84 -1.67 -16.87
N ASP A 71 7.69 -0.64 -16.83
CA ASP A 71 9.12 -0.81 -16.57
C ASP A 71 9.39 -1.48 -15.21
N TRP A 72 8.59 -1.14 -14.18
CA TRP A 72 8.68 -1.78 -12.86
C TRP A 72 8.22 -3.22 -12.89
N HIS A 73 7.14 -3.52 -13.58
CA HIS A 73 6.68 -4.89 -13.76
C HIS A 73 7.75 -5.75 -14.44
N GLU A 74 8.33 -5.28 -15.55
CA GLU A 74 9.40 -5.98 -16.27
C GLU A 74 10.62 -6.22 -15.39
N LYS A 75 10.98 -5.26 -14.52
CA LYS A 75 12.18 -5.35 -13.68
C LYS A 75 12.01 -6.17 -12.40
N TYR A 76 10.82 -6.17 -11.80
CA TYR A 76 10.60 -6.65 -10.44
C TYR A 76 9.56 -7.76 -10.30
N SER A 77 8.81 -8.11 -11.35
CA SER A 77 7.82 -9.20 -11.29
C SER A 77 8.44 -10.53 -10.84
N GLU A 78 9.58 -10.90 -11.43
CA GLU A 78 10.34 -12.10 -11.04
C GLU A 78 10.92 -12.03 -9.61
N ARG A 79 10.96 -10.84 -9.01
CA ARG A 79 11.45 -10.59 -7.64
C ARG A 79 10.31 -10.47 -6.63
N GLY A 80 9.07 -10.78 -7.05
CA GLY A 80 7.90 -10.77 -6.19
C GLY A 80 7.13 -9.45 -6.17
N LEU A 81 7.28 -8.55 -7.14
CA LEU A 81 6.38 -7.40 -7.30
C LEU A 81 5.14 -7.80 -8.11
N THR A 82 3.96 -7.64 -7.51
CA THR A 82 2.67 -7.76 -8.19
C THR A 82 2.01 -6.38 -8.27
N ILE A 83 1.58 -5.98 -9.47
CA ILE A 83 0.87 -4.72 -9.71
C ILE A 83 -0.57 -5.09 -10.08
N LEU A 84 -1.54 -4.50 -9.37
CA LEU A 84 -2.98 -4.65 -9.58
C LEU A 84 -3.62 -3.32 -9.97
#